data_AF-A0ABD3FLZ6-F1
#
_entry.id   AF-A0ABD3FLZ6-F1
#
_cell.length_a   1.000
_cell.length_b   1.000
_cell.length_c   1.000
_cell.angle_alpha   90.00
_cell.angle_beta   90.00
_cell.angle_gamma   90.00
#
_symmetry.space_group_name_H-M   'P 1'
#
loop_
_entity.id
_entity.type
_entity.pdbx_description
1 polymer ?
#
loop_
_entity_poly.entity_id
_entity_poly.type
_entity_poly.pdbx_seq_one_letter_code
_entity_poly.pdbx_strand_id
1 'polypeptide(L)'
;MAVRGATTFDIVVTPVVSGDTVSFNGKVTIEQDNTTHNFLLVDTVPYHEVIEEASSTTTCQSAEFIPSVSEVVDALASASPVSLVSVDHDISCNGTWLSTVFEGEQYALCTHENDENFTVYGADLSVSFEYLMEEVAITKPTNAPKNCNAMPGTTVALSSLSKIYSKRLVKRRRMLKEEAGSARLGSSTCTCKSKPRPCLFFHGMDVKEDGGIREDYSFFGKIKDHAPCCSSFNFAILNTVDYEWYNSTLLEKACDAAMNVSTGTTDSGSTVINDLIVVAHSMGNNMFALALAKGKCSIGRNVDWIDLSGPMKGSMGSDFMHEICDGDVRGSPDVWSKLGDLIGQCPGSTTRRSLVYDGGDFCDRKMSARYAAARKMHEKYVTASMCGTTYNGLFSKEYAGLLAGGLIIPHHSSTNDGVVEFQSCVGNLDASLFEATYSSAWYAAKLNHADTTFHDGEGLFSKAQKPLKWFECLM
;
A
#
# COMPACT_ATOMS: atom_id res chain seq x y z
N MET A 1 -7.16 -4.96 -7.84
CA MET A 1 -7.61 -4.53 -6.50
C MET A 1 -8.30 -5.69 -5.82
N ALA A 2 -8.14 -5.83 -4.51
CA ALA A 2 -8.85 -6.84 -3.75
C ALA A 2 -9.05 -6.38 -2.29
N VAL A 3 -10.11 -6.86 -1.65
CA VAL A 3 -10.28 -6.75 -0.18
C VAL A 3 -10.12 -8.16 0.37
N ARG A 4 -9.04 -8.41 1.10
CA ARG A 4 -8.67 -9.75 1.58
C ARG A 4 -8.74 -10.82 0.47
N GLY A 5 -8.23 -10.49 -0.72
CA GLY A 5 -8.23 -11.38 -1.88
C GLY A 5 -9.55 -11.44 -2.68
N ALA A 6 -10.65 -10.90 -2.17
CA ALA A 6 -11.90 -10.81 -2.91
C ALA A 6 -11.87 -9.65 -3.91
N THR A 7 -12.15 -9.93 -5.18
CA THR A 7 -12.16 -8.96 -6.29
C THR A 7 -13.56 -8.48 -6.66
N THR A 8 -14.59 -9.18 -6.20
CA THR A 8 -16.01 -8.84 -6.36
C THR A 8 -16.72 -9.08 -5.03
N PHE A 9 -17.44 -8.08 -4.53
CA PHE A 9 -18.18 -8.15 -3.28
C PHE A 9 -19.23 -7.03 -3.22
N ASP A 10 -20.24 -7.21 -2.37
CA ASP A 10 -21.30 -6.24 -2.17
C ASP A 10 -21.11 -5.47 -0.87
N ILE A 11 -21.47 -4.18 -0.88
CA ILE A 11 -21.49 -3.33 0.30
C ILE A 11 -22.93 -2.87 0.53
N VAL A 12 -23.47 -3.17 1.71
CA VAL A 12 -24.79 -2.70 2.12
C VAL A 12 -24.62 -1.42 2.94
N VAL A 13 -25.40 -0.40 2.61
CA VAL A 13 -25.37 0.90 3.28
C VAL A 13 -26.79 1.31 3.66
N THR A 14 -26.98 1.71 4.92
CA THR A 14 -28.27 2.15 5.45
C THR A 14 -28.17 3.62 5.89
N PRO A 15 -28.95 4.55 5.30
CA PRO A 15 -28.95 5.95 5.69
C PRO A 15 -29.64 6.15 7.05
N VAL A 16 -29.07 7.00 7.89
CA VAL A 16 -29.62 7.41 9.18
C VAL A 16 -29.87 8.91 9.12
N VAL A 17 -31.14 9.30 8.98
CA VAL A 17 -31.55 10.70 8.81
C VAL A 17 -31.65 11.39 10.16
N SER A 18 -31.00 12.55 10.29
CA SER A 18 -31.06 13.41 11.47
C SER A 18 -31.24 14.87 11.03
N GLY A 19 -32.48 15.35 11.10
CA GLY A 19 -32.84 16.68 10.56
C GLY A 19 -32.54 16.79 9.07
N ASP A 20 -31.75 17.79 8.70
CA ASP A 20 -31.34 18.05 7.31
C ASP A 20 -30.03 17.34 6.92
N THR A 21 -29.54 16.44 7.78
CA THR A 21 -28.30 15.69 7.57
C THR A 21 -28.56 14.19 7.59
N VAL A 22 -27.67 13.44 6.95
CA VAL A 22 -27.73 11.98 6.88
C VAL A 22 -26.36 11.42 7.19
N SER A 23 -26.29 10.49 8.14
CA SER A 23 -25.14 9.60 8.34
C SER A 23 -25.45 8.23 7.76
N PHE A 24 -24.48 7.32 7.77
CA PHE A 24 -24.65 5.99 7.18
C PHE A 24 -24.11 4.91 8.10
N ASN A 25 -24.87 3.83 8.21
CA ASN A 25 -24.36 2.55 8.64
C ASN A 25 -23.97 1.73 7.42
N GLY A 26 -22.97 0.86 7.56
CA GLY A 26 -22.43 0.09 6.44
C GLY A 26 -22.01 -1.30 6.87
N LYS A 27 -22.12 -2.26 5.95
CA LYS A 27 -21.62 -3.62 6.15
C LYS A 27 -21.08 -4.18 4.84
N VAL A 28 -19.91 -4.79 4.91
CA VAL A 28 -19.38 -5.67 3.87
C VAL A 28 -18.96 -6.99 4.53
N THR A 29 -19.21 -8.09 3.83
CA THR A 29 -18.88 -9.45 4.27
C THR A 29 -17.97 -10.10 3.25
N ILE A 30 -16.82 -10.58 3.71
CA ILE A 30 -15.81 -11.25 2.88
C ILE A 30 -15.50 -12.63 3.46
N GLU A 31 -15.60 -13.66 2.64
CA GLU A 31 -15.19 -15.03 2.98
C GLU A 31 -13.72 -15.23 2.58
N GLN A 32 -12.88 -15.69 3.52
CA GLN A 32 -11.49 -16.01 3.26
C GLN A 32 -11.06 -17.22 4.08
N ASP A 33 -10.53 -18.27 3.43
CA ASP A 33 -10.00 -19.47 4.09
C ASP A 33 -10.96 -20.13 5.10
N ASN A 34 -12.27 -20.20 4.77
CA ASN A 34 -13.37 -20.66 5.64
C ASN A 34 -13.66 -19.77 6.86
N THR A 35 -13.13 -18.56 6.88
CA THR A 35 -13.42 -17.54 7.89
C THR A 35 -14.25 -16.42 7.28
N THR A 36 -15.35 -16.06 7.93
CA THR A 36 -16.17 -14.91 7.54
C THR A 36 -15.64 -13.65 8.22
N HIS A 37 -15.35 -12.63 7.42
CA HIS A 37 -14.96 -11.30 7.90
C HIS A 37 -16.07 -10.29 7.60
N ASN A 38 -16.68 -9.75 8.65
CA ASN A 38 -17.62 -8.64 8.55
C ASN A 38 -16.90 -7.33 8.91
N PHE A 39 -16.98 -6.35 8.03
CA PHE A 39 -16.57 -4.98 8.32
C PHE A 39 -17.82 -4.13 8.43
N LEU A 40 -18.01 -3.52 9.61
CA LEU A 40 -19.22 -2.77 9.92
C LEU A 40 -18.88 -1.34 10.27
N LEU A 41 -19.73 -0.42 9.82
CA LEU A 41 -19.81 0.95 10.30
C LEU A 41 -21.18 1.09 10.97
N VAL A 42 -21.20 1.28 12.29
CA VAL A 42 -22.45 1.44 13.05
C VAL A 42 -22.34 2.67 13.93
N ASP A 43 -23.27 3.60 13.76
CA ASP A 43 -23.30 4.89 14.47
C ASP A 43 -21.95 5.59 14.40
N THR A 44 -21.34 5.62 13.21
CA THR A 44 -20.02 6.20 12.92
C THR A 44 -18.83 5.45 13.51
N VAL A 45 -19.04 4.30 14.18
CA VAL A 45 -17.97 3.50 14.77
C VAL A 45 -17.61 2.30 13.88
N PRO A 46 -16.34 2.17 13.45
CA PRO A 46 -15.87 1.04 12.64
C PRO A 46 -15.55 -0.20 13.48
N TYR A 47 -16.03 -1.36 13.03
CA TYR A 47 -15.80 -2.67 13.64
C TYR A 47 -15.33 -3.70 12.61
N HIS A 48 -14.48 -4.62 13.05
CA HIS A 48 -14.16 -5.85 12.33
C HIS A 48 -14.62 -7.04 13.18
N GLU A 49 -15.55 -7.82 12.65
CA GLU A 49 -15.97 -9.08 13.24
C GLU A 49 -15.45 -10.24 12.39
N VAL A 50 -14.79 -11.18 13.07
CA VAL A 50 -14.29 -12.43 12.50
C VAL A 50 -15.13 -13.55 13.06
N ILE A 51 -15.73 -14.36 12.18
CA ILE A 51 -16.53 -15.52 12.55
C ILE A 51 -15.81 -16.77 12.06
N GLU A 52 -15.46 -17.63 13.01
CA GLU A 52 -14.83 -18.92 12.77
C GLU A 52 -15.68 -20.01 13.43
N GLU A 53 -16.25 -20.89 12.60
CA GLU A 53 -17.17 -21.95 13.00
C GLU A 53 -18.33 -21.44 13.88
N ALA A 54 -18.28 -21.66 15.20
CA ALA A 54 -19.28 -21.24 16.18
C ALA A 54 -18.85 -20.07 17.07
N SER A 55 -17.67 -19.49 16.80
CA SER A 55 -17.11 -18.38 17.58
C SER A 55 -17.08 -17.09 16.77
N SER A 56 -17.30 -15.95 17.43
CA SER A 56 -17.10 -14.64 16.82
C SER A 56 -16.26 -13.74 17.72
N THR A 57 -15.31 -13.06 17.10
CA THR A 57 -14.43 -12.11 17.75
C THR A 57 -14.62 -10.76 17.08
N THR A 58 -14.75 -9.68 17.87
CA THR A 58 -14.90 -8.33 17.33
C THR A 58 -13.81 -7.42 17.84
N THR A 59 -13.19 -6.67 16.93
CA THR A 59 -12.18 -5.66 17.24
C THR A 59 -12.63 -4.30 16.71
N CYS A 60 -12.00 -3.23 17.22
CA CYS A 60 -12.13 -1.91 16.61
C CYS A 60 -11.41 -1.92 15.25
N GLN A 61 -11.99 -1.27 14.26
CA GLN A 61 -11.35 -1.14 12.95
C GLN A 61 -10.85 0.30 12.72
N SER A 62 -9.76 0.46 11.97
CA SER A 62 -9.29 1.78 11.57
C SER A 62 -10.25 2.41 10.56
N ALA A 63 -10.54 3.70 10.76
CA ALA A 63 -11.35 4.52 9.87
C ALA A 63 -10.77 4.58 8.44
N GLU A 64 -9.46 4.41 8.29
CA GLU A 64 -8.77 4.47 6.99
C GLU A 64 -9.19 3.37 6.01
N PHE A 65 -9.75 2.26 6.50
CA PHE A 65 -10.19 1.16 5.65
C PHE A 65 -11.64 1.25 5.19
N ILE A 66 -12.43 2.12 5.82
CA ILE A 66 -13.83 2.28 5.47
C ILE A 66 -13.93 3.55 4.62
N PRO A 67 -14.21 3.43 3.30
CA PRO A 67 -14.42 4.62 2.48
C PRO A 67 -15.56 5.44 3.08
N SER A 68 -15.39 6.76 3.14
CA SER A 68 -16.44 7.63 3.66
C SER A 68 -17.63 7.61 2.72
N VAL A 69 -18.70 6.91 3.11
CA VAL A 69 -19.96 6.85 2.36
C VAL A 69 -20.53 8.26 2.14
N SER A 70 -20.35 9.17 3.12
CA SER A 70 -20.79 10.55 3.00
C SER A 70 -20.05 11.29 1.88
N GLU A 71 -18.74 11.11 1.78
CA GLU A 71 -17.93 11.71 0.71
C GLU A 71 -18.24 11.08 -0.66
N VAL A 72 -18.52 9.78 -0.71
CA VAL A 72 -19.03 9.13 -1.93
C VAL A 72 -20.35 9.78 -2.36
N VAL A 73 -21.30 9.94 -1.44
CA VAL A 73 -22.59 10.59 -1.73
C VAL A 73 -22.39 12.03 -2.21
N ASP A 74 -21.51 12.80 -1.59
CA ASP A 74 -21.22 14.17 -2.04
C ASP A 74 -20.52 14.20 -3.42
N ALA A 75 -19.60 13.27 -3.70
CA ALA A 75 -18.97 13.14 -5.02
C ALA A 75 -20.02 12.81 -6.10
N LEU A 76 -20.95 11.90 -5.82
CA LEU A 76 -22.02 11.54 -6.76
C LEU A 76 -23.04 12.68 -6.93
N ALA A 77 -23.36 13.40 -5.86
CA ALA A 77 -24.30 14.53 -5.88
C ALA A 77 -23.73 15.79 -6.55
N SER A 78 -22.39 15.92 -6.60
CA SER A 78 -21.67 16.99 -7.29
C SER A 78 -21.28 16.64 -8.73
N ALA A 79 -21.61 15.44 -9.21
CA ALA A 79 -21.27 15.00 -10.55
C ALA A 79 -21.87 15.91 -11.64
N SER A 80 -21.07 16.17 -12.68
CA SER A 80 -21.39 17.13 -13.75
C SER A 80 -21.57 16.45 -15.11
N PRO A 81 -22.47 16.92 -15.99
CA PRO A 81 -22.68 16.31 -17.30
C PRO A 81 -21.46 16.39 -18.23
N VAL A 82 -21.19 15.31 -18.95
CA VAL A 82 -20.15 15.25 -19.99
C VAL A 82 -20.71 14.67 -21.28
N SER A 83 -20.16 15.10 -22.42
CA SER A 83 -20.62 14.66 -23.74
C SER A 83 -19.96 13.36 -24.19
N LEU A 84 -18.79 13.04 -23.63
CA LEU A 84 -17.97 11.89 -23.96
C LEU A 84 -17.18 11.44 -22.72
N VAL A 85 -17.07 10.13 -22.56
CA VAL A 85 -16.14 9.50 -21.61
C VAL A 85 -15.13 8.71 -22.44
N SER A 86 -13.86 9.08 -22.33
CA SER A 86 -12.75 8.32 -22.92
C SER A 86 -12.17 7.38 -21.87
N VAL A 87 -12.04 6.11 -22.23
CA VAL A 87 -11.55 5.05 -21.38
C VAL A 87 -10.92 3.97 -22.25
N ASP A 88 -9.97 3.21 -21.69
CA ASP A 88 -9.21 2.19 -22.41
C ASP A 88 -9.87 0.79 -22.38
N HIS A 89 -11.10 0.70 -21.87
CA HIS A 89 -11.94 -0.50 -21.86
C HIS A 89 -13.37 -0.19 -22.30
N ASP A 90 -14.12 -1.20 -22.75
CA ASP A 90 -15.48 -1.00 -23.25
C ASP A 90 -16.45 -0.60 -22.13
N ILE A 91 -16.95 0.64 -22.19
CA ILE A 91 -18.10 1.08 -21.41
C ILE A 91 -19.21 1.54 -22.35
N SER A 92 -20.45 1.32 -21.95
CA SER A 92 -21.61 1.79 -22.71
C SER A 92 -22.59 2.48 -21.77
N CYS A 93 -23.25 3.50 -22.27
CA CYS A 93 -24.33 4.16 -21.56
C CYS A 93 -25.42 4.54 -22.53
N ASN A 94 -26.62 4.01 -22.28
CA ASN A 94 -27.82 4.37 -23.02
C ASN A 94 -28.55 5.58 -22.40
N GLY A 95 -27.84 6.32 -21.54
CA GLY A 95 -28.34 7.43 -20.73
C GLY A 95 -27.46 8.68 -20.83
N THR A 96 -27.46 9.48 -19.77
CA THR A 96 -26.61 10.68 -19.66
C THR A 96 -25.34 10.34 -18.88
N TRP A 97 -24.20 10.69 -19.47
CA TRP A 97 -22.92 10.63 -18.78
C TRP A 97 -22.76 11.80 -17.81
N LEU A 98 -22.42 11.47 -16.58
CA LEU A 98 -21.93 12.41 -15.58
C LEU A 98 -20.50 12.05 -15.21
N SER A 99 -19.73 13.01 -14.73
CA SER A 99 -18.37 12.80 -14.26
C SER A 99 -18.16 13.41 -12.89
N THR A 100 -17.35 12.75 -12.07
CA THR A 100 -16.97 13.23 -10.73
C THR A 100 -15.56 12.77 -10.39
N VAL A 101 -15.02 13.30 -9.28
CA VAL A 101 -13.73 12.93 -8.72
C VAL A 101 -13.94 12.48 -7.28
N PHE A 102 -13.34 11.35 -6.91
CA PHE A 102 -13.36 10.83 -5.55
C PHE A 102 -11.97 10.28 -5.19
N GLU A 103 -11.43 10.63 -4.02
CA GLU A 103 -10.07 10.24 -3.58
C GLU A 103 -8.97 10.52 -4.63
N GLY A 104 -9.16 11.60 -5.41
CA GLY A 104 -8.27 12.02 -6.48
C GLY A 104 -8.42 11.25 -7.80
N GLU A 105 -9.25 10.22 -7.87
CA GLU A 105 -9.53 9.45 -9.10
C GLU A 105 -10.78 9.97 -9.82
N GLN A 106 -10.73 9.94 -11.16
CA GLN A 106 -11.84 10.34 -12.02
C GLN A 106 -12.80 9.15 -12.18
N TYR A 107 -14.09 9.43 -12.04
CA TYR A 107 -15.17 8.48 -12.26
C TYR A 107 -16.20 9.03 -13.25
N ALA A 108 -16.87 8.13 -13.95
CA ALA A 108 -17.97 8.43 -14.85
C ALA A 108 -19.20 7.62 -14.46
N LEU A 109 -20.37 8.26 -14.42
CA LEU A 109 -21.63 7.62 -14.08
C LEU A 109 -22.53 7.55 -15.31
N CYS A 110 -23.12 6.39 -15.56
CA CYS A 110 -24.21 6.28 -16.51
C CYS A 110 -25.56 6.38 -15.79
N THR A 111 -26.40 7.35 -16.16
CA THR A 111 -27.69 7.58 -15.50
C THR A 111 -28.85 7.69 -16.48
N HIS A 112 -30.02 7.19 -16.08
CA HIS A 112 -31.28 7.29 -16.84
C HIS A 112 -32.32 8.13 -16.10
N GLU A 113 -33.27 8.72 -16.82
CA GLU A 113 -34.26 9.67 -16.24
C GLU A 113 -35.18 9.07 -15.16
N ASN A 114 -35.21 7.74 -14.99
CA ASN A 114 -36.06 7.04 -14.02
C ASN A 114 -35.38 5.86 -13.31
N ASP A 115 -34.07 5.67 -13.43
CA ASP A 115 -33.42 4.56 -12.74
C ASP A 115 -32.99 4.99 -11.34
N GLU A 116 -33.43 4.24 -10.34
CA GLU A 116 -32.90 4.31 -8.97
C GLU A 116 -31.52 3.64 -8.87
N ASN A 117 -31.23 2.75 -9.82
CA ASN A 117 -29.98 2.01 -9.92
C ASN A 117 -29.08 2.64 -11.00
N PHE A 118 -27.77 2.66 -10.76
CA PHE A 118 -26.83 3.18 -11.76
C PHE A 118 -25.46 2.56 -11.60
N THR A 119 -24.66 2.62 -12.66
CA THR A 119 -23.28 2.14 -12.63
C THR A 119 -22.32 3.31 -12.70
N VAL A 120 -21.29 3.24 -11.86
CA VAL A 120 -20.15 4.15 -11.81
C VAL A 120 -18.92 3.40 -12.31
N TYR A 121 -18.26 3.97 -13.30
CA TYR A 121 -17.05 3.44 -13.93
C TYR A 121 -15.85 4.28 -13.52
N GLY A 122 -14.80 3.62 -13.05
CA GLY A 122 -13.47 4.18 -12.81
C GLY A 122 -12.43 3.50 -13.70
N ALA A 123 -11.16 3.87 -13.52
CA ALA A 123 -10.05 3.24 -14.24
C ALA A 123 -9.91 1.76 -13.86
N ASP A 124 -9.94 1.48 -12.55
CA ASP A 124 -9.66 0.14 -12.02
C ASP A 124 -10.93 -0.57 -11.52
N LEU A 125 -11.95 0.18 -11.09
CA LEU A 125 -13.17 -0.32 -10.44
C LEU A 125 -14.42 0.10 -11.19
N SER A 126 -15.39 -0.81 -11.28
CA SER A 126 -16.79 -0.46 -11.60
C SER A 126 -17.66 -0.79 -10.41
N VAL A 127 -18.59 0.11 -10.06
CA VAL A 127 -19.50 -0.04 -8.92
C VAL A 127 -20.93 0.09 -9.42
N SER A 128 -21.75 -0.92 -9.17
CA SER A 128 -23.19 -0.87 -9.41
C SER A 128 -23.89 -0.46 -8.11
N PHE A 129 -24.67 0.61 -8.18
CA PHE A 129 -25.51 1.09 -7.09
C PHE A 129 -26.92 0.54 -7.29
N GLU A 130 -27.41 -0.18 -6.29
CA GLU A 130 -28.77 -0.71 -6.23
C GLU A 130 -29.51 -0.14 -5.03
N TYR A 131 -30.69 0.43 -5.29
CA TYR A 131 -31.56 0.92 -4.23
C TYR A 131 -32.46 -0.22 -3.72
N LEU A 132 -32.38 -0.51 -2.43
CA LEU A 132 -33.21 -1.53 -1.78
C LEU A 132 -34.43 -0.87 -1.12
N MET A 133 -35.63 -1.37 -1.43
CA MET A 133 -36.88 -0.87 -0.81
C MET A 133 -37.02 -1.28 0.66
N GLU A 134 -36.48 -2.44 1.03
CA GLU A 134 -36.49 -2.95 2.39
C GLU A 134 -35.20 -2.54 3.10
N GLU A 135 -35.34 -1.98 4.30
CA GLU A 135 -34.19 -1.59 5.12
C GLU A 135 -33.47 -2.83 5.64
N VAL A 136 -32.17 -2.92 5.35
CA VAL A 136 -31.30 -3.93 5.96
C VAL A 136 -30.80 -3.38 7.28
N ALA A 137 -31.19 -4.04 8.38
CA ALA A 137 -30.72 -3.69 9.71
C ALA A 137 -29.23 -4.02 9.86
N ILE A 138 -28.40 -2.99 10.06
CA ILE A 138 -26.96 -3.14 10.33
C ILE A 138 -26.74 -2.88 11.82
N THR A 139 -26.54 -3.95 12.58
CA THR A 139 -26.44 -3.89 14.05
C THR A 139 -25.01 -4.02 14.53
N LYS A 140 -24.69 -3.31 15.62
CA LYS A 140 -23.42 -3.45 16.32
C LYS A 140 -23.21 -4.90 16.80
N PRO A 141 -22.05 -5.52 16.57
CA PRO A 141 -21.76 -6.87 17.07
C PRO A 141 -21.86 -6.96 18.60
N THR A 142 -22.36 -8.09 19.12
CA THR A 142 -22.60 -8.29 20.56
C THR A 142 -21.32 -8.20 21.39
N ASN A 143 -20.20 -8.70 20.85
CA ASN A 143 -18.89 -8.72 21.51
C ASN A 143 -18.03 -7.50 21.16
N ALA A 144 -18.62 -6.44 20.59
CA ALA A 144 -17.89 -5.27 20.15
C ALA A 144 -17.24 -4.51 21.34
N PRO A 145 -15.96 -4.09 21.22
CA PRO A 145 -15.30 -3.30 22.24
C PRO A 145 -16.02 -1.97 22.49
N LYS A 146 -15.90 -1.45 23.72
CA LYS A 146 -16.51 -0.17 24.13
C LYS A 146 -15.62 1.04 23.85
N ASN A 147 -14.34 0.83 23.57
CA ASN A 147 -13.31 1.85 23.40
C ASN A 147 -12.96 2.12 21.93
N CYS A 148 -13.81 1.72 20.99
CA CYS A 148 -13.62 2.04 19.58
C CYS A 148 -13.96 3.51 19.32
N ASN A 149 -13.13 4.19 18.52
CA ASN A 149 -13.30 5.59 18.19
C ASN A 149 -14.28 5.76 17.04
N ALA A 150 -15.13 6.79 17.13
CA ALA A 150 -15.98 7.22 16.02
C ALA A 150 -15.16 7.89 14.92
N MET A 151 -15.61 7.75 13.67
CA MET A 151 -15.04 8.43 12.51
C MET A 151 -15.44 9.92 12.50
N PRO A 152 -14.52 10.84 12.18
CA PRO A 152 -14.87 12.25 11.96
C PRO A 152 -15.57 12.44 10.60
N GLY A 153 -16.47 13.44 10.50
CA GLY A 153 -16.98 13.92 9.20
C GLY A 153 -17.97 13.00 8.46
N THR A 154 -18.80 12.25 9.19
CA THR A 154 -19.63 11.16 8.63
C THR A 154 -21.06 11.57 8.24
N THR A 155 -21.31 12.85 7.98
CA THR A 155 -22.65 13.32 7.62
C THR A 155 -22.63 14.11 6.33
N VAL A 156 -23.66 13.91 5.53
CA VAL A 156 -23.93 14.67 4.31
C VAL A 156 -25.27 15.39 4.42
N ALA A 157 -25.48 16.46 3.66
CA ALA A 157 -26.79 17.08 3.56
C ALA A 157 -27.82 16.10 2.98
N LEU A 158 -29.03 16.04 3.54
CA LEU A 158 -30.14 15.24 3.02
C LEU A 158 -30.44 15.57 1.55
N SER A 159 -30.24 16.83 1.17
CA SER A 159 -30.38 17.30 -0.21
C SER A 159 -29.39 16.63 -1.19
N SER A 160 -28.23 16.14 -0.77
CA SER A 160 -27.29 15.40 -1.63
C SER A 160 -27.87 14.05 -2.02
N LEU A 161 -28.49 13.31 -1.08
CA LEU A 161 -29.21 12.08 -1.40
C LEU A 161 -30.41 12.35 -2.31
N SER A 162 -31.15 13.43 -2.05
CA SER A 162 -32.22 13.86 -2.98
C SER A 162 -31.67 14.14 -4.38
N LYS A 163 -30.48 14.74 -4.54
CA LYS A 163 -29.88 14.94 -5.87
C LYS A 163 -29.51 13.65 -6.58
N ILE A 164 -29.20 12.57 -5.86
CA ILE A 164 -28.86 11.27 -6.45
C ILE A 164 -30.14 10.54 -6.88
N TYR A 165 -31.10 10.39 -5.96
CA TYR A 165 -32.29 9.54 -6.17
C TYR A 165 -33.52 10.31 -6.67
N SER A 166 -33.60 11.63 -6.44
CA SER A 166 -34.61 12.49 -7.05
C SER A 166 -34.16 13.05 -8.40
N LYS A 167 -33.29 12.36 -9.16
CA LYS A 167 -32.90 12.72 -10.55
C LYS A 167 -34.04 12.76 -11.57
N ARG A 168 -35.30 12.80 -11.11
CA ARG A 168 -36.34 13.55 -11.80
C ARG A 168 -35.91 15.02 -11.89
N LEU A 169 -35.56 15.45 -13.10
CA LEU A 169 -35.31 16.84 -13.53
C LEU A 169 -33.84 17.30 -13.56
N VAL A 170 -32.98 16.59 -14.27
CA VAL A 170 -32.26 17.35 -15.32
C VAL A 170 -33.32 17.66 -16.38
N LYS A 171 -34.06 18.76 -16.20
CA LYS A 171 -34.69 19.40 -17.36
C LYS A 171 -33.58 19.49 -18.39
N ARG A 172 -33.78 18.89 -19.57
CA ARG A 172 -32.96 19.12 -20.77
C ARG A 172 -32.74 20.63 -20.95
N ARG A 173 -31.76 21.22 -20.28
CA ARG A 173 -30.99 22.27 -20.90
C ARG A 173 -30.25 21.49 -21.97
N ARG A 174 -30.70 21.63 -23.21
CA ARG A 174 -29.89 21.30 -24.38
C ARG A 174 -28.63 22.15 -24.26
N MET A 175 -27.66 21.72 -23.44
CA MET A 175 -26.28 22.15 -23.61
C MET A 175 -25.89 21.62 -24.98
N LEU A 176 -25.35 22.51 -25.82
CA LEU A 176 -24.79 22.10 -27.09
C LEU A 176 -23.66 21.11 -26.80
N LYS A 177 -23.45 20.14 -27.69
CA LYS A 177 -22.36 19.16 -27.57
C LYS A 177 -20.98 19.83 -27.39
N GLU A 178 -20.83 21.07 -27.88
CA GLU A 178 -19.65 21.92 -27.71
C GLU A 178 -19.48 22.55 -26.30
N GLU A 179 -20.55 22.69 -25.50
CA GLU A 179 -20.45 23.22 -24.12
C GLU A 179 -20.22 22.12 -23.07
N ALA A 180 -20.59 20.87 -23.37
CA ALA A 180 -20.39 19.74 -22.47
C ALA A 180 -18.97 19.17 -22.63
N GLY A 181 -18.16 19.28 -21.57
CA GLY A 181 -16.79 18.76 -21.54
C GLY A 181 -16.70 17.25 -21.74
N SER A 182 -15.48 16.75 -21.93
CA SER A 182 -15.16 15.32 -21.97
C SER A 182 -14.51 14.89 -20.66
N ALA A 183 -14.87 13.72 -20.15
CA ALA A 183 -14.13 13.07 -19.07
C ALA A 183 -13.18 12.01 -19.63
N ARG A 184 -12.01 11.86 -19.02
CA ARG A 184 -11.07 10.77 -19.32
C ARG A 184 -10.85 9.96 -18.04
N LEU A 185 -11.21 8.69 -18.08
CA LEU A 185 -10.83 7.74 -17.03
C LEU A 185 -9.37 7.35 -17.24
N GLY A 186 -8.66 7.07 -16.16
CA GLY A 186 -7.29 6.54 -16.24
C GLY A 186 -7.27 5.18 -16.95
N SER A 187 -6.11 4.79 -17.45
CA SER A 187 -5.90 3.41 -17.91
C SER A 187 -5.87 2.46 -16.71
N SER A 188 -6.34 1.24 -16.88
CA SER A 188 -6.20 0.15 -15.91
C SER A 188 -4.81 -0.47 -15.91
N THR A 189 -4.05 -0.29 -17.00
CA THR A 189 -2.71 -0.85 -17.21
C THR A 189 -1.77 0.17 -17.83
N CYS A 190 -0.46 -0.08 -17.76
CA CYS A 190 0.56 0.76 -18.38
C CYS A 190 1.47 -0.06 -19.28
N THR A 191 1.94 0.58 -20.35
CA THR A 191 2.97 0.01 -21.23
C THR A 191 4.32 0.59 -20.88
N CYS A 192 5.37 -0.21 -20.98
CA CYS A 192 6.73 0.28 -20.77
C CYS A 192 7.07 1.41 -21.75
N LYS A 193 7.58 2.54 -21.23
CA LYS A 193 8.03 3.70 -22.02
C LYS A 193 9.54 3.67 -22.27
N SER A 194 10.27 2.75 -21.65
CA SER A 194 11.69 2.49 -21.87
C SER A 194 11.94 1.18 -22.64
N LYS A 195 13.21 0.89 -22.95
CA LYS A 195 13.59 -0.42 -23.49
C LYS A 195 13.49 -1.46 -22.36
N PRO A 196 12.74 -2.56 -22.53
CA PRO A 196 12.67 -3.60 -21.52
C PRO A 196 14.05 -4.18 -21.20
N ARG A 197 14.29 -4.45 -19.91
CA ARG A 197 15.57 -4.93 -19.37
C ARG A 197 15.34 -6.07 -18.38
N PRO A 198 16.33 -6.92 -18.12
CA PRO A 198 16.26 -7.84 -17.00
C PRO A 198 15.96 -7.09 -15.70
N CYS A 199 15.07 -7.66 -14.89
CA CYS A 199 14.79 -7.17 -13.56
C CYS A 199 15.38 -8.11 -12.52
N LEU A 200 16.03 -7.54 -11.52
CA LEU A 200 16.54 -8.24 -10.34
C LEU A 200 15.86 -7.69 -9.09
N PHE A 201 15.17 -8.58 -8.38
CA PHE A 201 14.45 -8.29 -7.16
C PHE A 201 15.25 -8.79 -5.95
N PHE A 202 15.52 -7.89 -5.02
CA PHE A 202 16.06 -8.18 -3.70
C PHE A 202 14.95 -8.11 -2.68
N HIS A 203 14.68 -9.22 -2.01
CA HIS A 203 13.79 -9.25 -0.85
C HIS A 203 14.43 -8.53 0.35
N GLY A 204 13.64 -8.39 1.41
CA GLY A 204 14.03 -7.73 2.65
C GLY A 204 14.77 -8.61 3.64
N MET A 205 14.26 -8.63 4.87
CA MET A 205 14.81 -9.43 5.96
C MET A 205 13.98 -10.70 6.20
N ASP A 206 14.49 -11.57 7.09
CA ASP A 206 13.83 -12.77 7.61
C ASP A 206 13.68 -13.95 6.65
N VAL A 207 14.49 -14.00 5.60
CA VAL A 207 14.64 -15.19 4.74
C VAL A 207 15.88 -15.97 5.15
N LYS A 208 15.72 -17.17 5.70
CA LYS A 208 16.85 -18.02 6.12
C LYS A 208 17.54 -18.73 4.96
N GLU A 209 16.80 -18.99 3.88
CA GLU A 209 17.33 -19.69 2.71
C GLU A 209 18.40 -18.83 2.00
N ASP A 210 19.43 -19.51 1.49
CA ASP A 210 20.44 -18.95 0.59
C ASP A 210 20.25 -19.60 -0.79
N GLY A 211 19.15 -19.25 -1.45
CA GLY A 211 18.59 -19.95 -2.60
C GLY A 211 19.13 -19.51 -3.95
N GLY A 212 20.04 -18.54 -3.99
CA GLY A 212 20.58 -17.98 -5.23
C GLY A 212 19.54 -17.19 -6.04
N ILE A 213 19.71 -17.11 -7.35
CA ILE A 213 18.76 -16.44 -8.24
C ILE A 213 17.68 -17.42 -8.68
N ARG A 214 16.41 -17.02 -8.54
CA ARG A 214 15.23 -17.77 -9.01
C ARG A 214 14.44 -16.96 -10.02
N GLU A 215 13.68 -17.63 -10.87
CA GLU A 215 12.78 -16.96 -11.82
C GLU A 215 11.42 -16.63 -11.19
N ASP A 216 11.06 -17.24 -10.06
CA ASP A 216 9.80 -17.05 -9.36
C ASP A 216 10.03 -16.89 -7.85
N TYR A 217 9.29 -15.98 -7.22
CA TYR A 217 9.28 -15.83 -5.78
C TYR A 217 7.99 -15.14 -5.28
N SER A 218 7.24 -15.81 -4.41
CA SER A 218 5.92 -15.34 -3.95
C SER A 218 5.97 -14.10 -3.06
N PHE A 219 7.15 -13.74 -2.53
CA PHE A 219 7.35 -12.54 -1.72
C PHE A 219 6.88 -11.27 -2.45
N PHE A 220 7.07 -11.20 -3.77
CA PHE A 220 6.66 -10.05 -4.59
C PHE A 220 5.28 -10.23 -5.26
N GLY A 221 4.47 -11.16 -4.76
CA GLY A 221 3.13 -11.43 -5.28
C GLY A 221 3.11 -11.73 -6.77
N LYS A 222 2.22 -11.04 -7.50
CA LYS A 222 2.01 -11.21 -8.94
C LYS A 222 2.72 -10.14 -9.77
N ILE A 223 3.87 -9.63 -9.32
CA ILE A 223 4.60 -8.56 -10.00
C ILE A 223 4.89 -8.84 -11.47
N LYS A 224 5.02 -10.12 -11.86
CA LYS A 224 5.22 -10.53 -13.25
C LYS A 224 4.13 -10.05 -14.20
N ASP A 225 2.90 -9.90 -13.71
CA ASP A 225 1.75 -9.45 -14.50
C ASP A 225 1.71 -7.92 -14.65
N HIS A 226 2.51 -7.19 -13.87
CA HIS A 226 2.47 -5.72 -13.73
C HIS A 226 3.82 -5.04 -13.99
N ALA A 227 4.72 -5.72 -14.68
CA ALA A 227 6.10 -5.27 -14.86
C ALA A 227 6.48 -5.20 -16.35
N PRO A 228 5.83 -4.34 -17.16
CA PRO A 228 5.97 -4.32 -18.62
C PRO A 228 7.39 -3.96 -19.08
N CYS A 229 8.19 -3.30 -18.22
CA CYS A 229 9.58 -2.98 -18.50
C CYS A 229 10.58 -4.09 -18.15
N CYS A 230 10.13 -5.19 -17.54
CA CYS A 230 10.97 -6.34 -17.26
C CYS A 230 10.99 -7.29 -18.47
N SER A 231 12.15 -7.49 -19.09
CA SER A 231 12.34 -8.52 -20.14
C SER A 231 12.56 -9.93 -19.57
N SER A 232 13.00 -10.02 -18.31
CA SER A 232 13.13 -11.25 -17.53
C SER A 232 13.03 -10.94 -16.03
N PHE A 233 12.69 -11.95 -15.24
CA PHE A 233 12.47 -11.82 -13.80
C PHE A 233 13.48 -12.67 -13.04
N ASN A 234 14.19 -12.05 -12.11
CA ASN A 234 15.22 -12.68 -11.30
C ASN A 234 15.01 -12.26 -9.86
N PHE A 235 14.95 -13.21 -8.94
CA PHE A 235 14.76 -12.97 -7.51
C PHE A 235 15.98 -13.50 -6.77
N ALA A 236 16.74 -12.62 -6.12
CA ALA A 236 17.90 -13.01 -5.33
C ALA A 236 17.45 -13.44 -3.93
N ILE A 237 17.49 -14.75 -3.68
CA ILE A 237 17.15 -15.35 -2.39
C ILE A 237 18.42 -15.46 -1.56
N LEU A 238 18.69 -14.43 -0.76
CA LEU A 238 19.84 -14.37 0.13
C LEU A 238 19.45 -14.65 1.59
N ASN A 239 20.35 -15.26 2.36
CA ASN A 239 20.16 -15.42 3.80
C ASN A 239 20.22 -14.05 4.50
N THR A 240 19.08 -13.62 5.00
CA THR A 240 18.82 -12.34 5.69
C THR A 240 18.18 -12.59 7.05
N VAL A 241 18.54 -13.72 7.66
CA VAL A 241 18.30 -14.01 9.08
C VAL A 241 19.63 -13.97 9.82
N ASP A 242 20.62 -14.68 9.30
CA ASP A 242 21.87 -14.97 10.00
C ASP A 242 22.98 -13.92 9.77
N TYR A 243 22.80 -13.01 8.82
CA TYR A 243 23.79 -12.00 8.44
C TYR A 243 23.30 -10.58 8.72
N GLU A 244 24.13 -9.73 9.31
CA GLU A 244 23.83 -8.31 9.35
C GLU A 244 23.77 -7.73 7.94
N TRP A 245 22.97 -6.68 7.74
CA TRP A 245 22.85 -6.00 6.44
C TRP A 245 24.20 -5.49 5.88
N TYR A 246 25.22 -5.35 6.74
CA TYR A 246 26.57 -4.92 6.39
C TYR A 246 27.63 -6.03 6.34
N ASN A 247 27.22 -7.29 6.44
CA ASN A 247 28.11 -8.44 6.41
C ASN A 247 28.81 -8.57 5.04
N SER A 248 30.13 -8.71 5.01
CA SER A 248 30.87 -8.69 3.74
C SER A 248 30.48 -9.81 2.76
N THR A 249 30.08 -10.98 3.26
CA THR A 249 29.65 -12.09 2.40
C THR A 249 28.29 -11.79 1.79
N LEU A 250 27.36 -11.24 2.58
CA LEU A 250 26.05 -10.84 2.07
C LEU A 250 26.16 -9.73 1.01
N LEU A 251 27.02 -8.74 1.25
CA LEU A 251 27.29 -7.66 0.29
C LEU A 251 27.90 -8.18 -1.02
N GLU A 252 28.80 -9.16 -0.94
CA GLU A 252 29.37 -9.81 -2.14
C GLU A 252 28.26 -10.48 -2.96
N LYS A 253 27.43 -11.30 -2.31
CA LYS A 253 26.33 -12.01 -2.97
C LYS A 253 25.31 -11.08 -3.61
N ALA A 254 25.00 -9.95 -2.96
CA ALA A 254 24.12 -8.95 -3.55
C ALA A 254 24.71 -8.37 -4.85
N CYS A 255 25.99 -8.05 -4.86
CA CYS A 255 26.69 -7.60 -6.07
C CYS A 255 26.80 -8.70 -7.13
N ASP A 256 27.17 -9.92 -6.74
CA ASP A 256 27.28 -11.06 -7.67
C ASP A 256 25.94 -11.36 -8.33
N ALA A 257 24.83 -11.25 -7.60
CA ALA A 257 23.50 -11.41 -8.17
C ALA A 257 23.21 -10.34 -9.24
N ALA A 258 23.49 -9.06 -8.94
CA ALA A 258 23.32 -7.97 -9.91
C ALA A 258 24.22 -8.12 -11.14
N MET A 259 25.48 -8.52 -10.94
CA MET A 259 26.42 -8.79 -12.02
C MET A 259 25.97 -9.97 -12.88
N ASN A 260 25.59 -11.10 -12.28
CA ASN A 260 25.14 -12.28 -13.00
C ASN A 260 23.95 -11.99 -13.93
N VAL A 261 22.97 -11.22 -13.48
CA VAL A 261 21.82 -10.84 -14.32
C VAL A 261 22.21 -9.82 -15.39
N SER A 262 23.09 -8.87 -15.04
CA SER A 262 23.51 -7.79 -15.94
C SER A 262 24.41 -8.26 -17.09
N THR A 263 25.41 -9.09 -16.81
CA THR A 263 26.46 -9.48 -17.78
C THR A 263 26.36 -10.93 -18.23
N GLY A 264 25.51 -11.75 -17.59
CA GLY A 264 25.42 -13.19 -17.83
C GLY A 264 26.58 -14.01 -17.27
N THR A 265 27.57 -13.38 -16.61
CA THR A 265 28.71 -14.05 -15.96
C THR A 265 29.46 -13.12 -15.00
N THR A 266 29.82 -13.63 -13.82
CA THR A 266 30.78 -13.01 -12.87
C THR A 266 32.23 -13.13 -13.32
N ASP A 267 32.55 -14.00 -14.28
CA ASP A 267 33.93 -14.34 -14.67
C ASP A 267 34.54 -13.38 -15.70
N SER A 268 33.76 -12.38 -16.15
CA SER A 268 34.20 -11.37 -17.10
C SER A 268 35.27 -10.43 -16.53
N GLY A 269 35.47 -10.42 -15.21
CA GLY A 269 36.35 -9.48 -14.49
C GLY A 269 35.78 -8.05 -14.39
N SER A 270 34.59 -7.80 -14.97
CA SER A 270 33.86 -6.55 -14.81
C SER A 270 33.13 -6.53 -13.47
N THR A 271 33.16 -5.40 -12.77
CA THR A 271 32.36 -5.14 -11.56
C THR A 271 31.34 -4.03 -11.79
N VAL A 272 31.00 -3.77 -13.06
CA VAL A 272 30.08 -2.71 -13.48
C VAL A 272 28.76 -3.30 -13.96
N ILE A 273 27.68 -2.94 -13.26
CA ILE A 273 26.30 -3.31 -13.59
C ILE A 273 25.79 -2.39 -14.70
N ASN A 274 25.29 -2.96 -15.79
CA ASN A 274 24.65 -2.25 -16.90
C ASN A 274 23.31 -2.90 -17.28
N ASP A 275 22.43 -2.14 -17.94
CA ASP A 275 21.22 -2.67 -18.59
C ASP A 275 20.32 -3.51 -17.64
N LEU A 276 20.15 -3.07 -16.39
CA LEU A 276 19.45 -3.81 -15.33
C LEU A 276 18.43 -2.91 -14.61
N ILE A 277 17.26 -3.44 -14.27
CA ILE A 277 16.36 -2.81 -13.31
C ILE A 277 16.52 -3.54 -11.98
N VAL A 278 17.04 -2.86 -10.97
CA VAL A 278 17.16 -3.39 -9.61
C VAL A 278 15.94 -2.93 -8.82
N VAL A 279 15.21 -3.87 -8.25
CA VAL A 279 14.08 -3.60 -7.35
C VAL A 279 14.45 -4.15 -5.99
N ALA A 280 14.51 -3.32 -4.97
CA ALA A 280 14.93 -3.75 -3.65
C ALA A 280 13.89 -3.35 -2.60
N HIS A 281 13.49 -4.32 -1.78
CA HIS A 281 12.57 -4.09 -0.67
C HIS A 281 13.29 -4.08 0.67
N SER A 282 12.90 -3.18 1.57
CA SER A 282 13.37 -3.15 2.95
C SER A 282 14.90 -3.21 3.03
N MET A 283 15.45 -4.11 3.85
CA MET A 283 16.89 -4.34 4.00
C MET A 283 17.63 -4.59 2.67
N GLY A 284 16.93 -5.07 1.63
CA GLY A 284 17.47 -5.21 0.29
C GLY A 284 18.15 -3.95 -0.22
N ASN A 285 17.59 -2.78 0.10
CA ASN A 285 18.18 -1.49 -0.23
C ASN A 285 19.48 -1.25 0.53
N ASN A 286 19.50 -1.50 1.83
CA ASN A 286 20.70 -1.31 2.67
C ASN A 286 21.87 -2.17 2.20
N MET A 287 21.62 -3.46 1.92
CA MET A 287 22.67 -4.36 1.45
C MET A 287 23.20 -3.95 0.08
N PHE A 288 22.33 -3.63 -0.88
CA PHE A 288 22.75 -3.21 -2.21
C PHE A 288 23.52 -1.87 -2.16
N ALA A 289 22.98 -0.89 -1.43
CA ALA A 289 23.60 0.42 -1.23
C ALA A 289 25.01 0.31 -0.65
N LEU A 290 25.19 -0.50 0.39
CA LEU A 290 26.49 -0.62 1.05
C LEU A 290 27.47 -1.47 0.25
N ALA A 291 27.00 -2.43 -0.55
CA ALA A 291 27.84 -3.18 -1.48
C ALA A 291 28.46 -2.24 -2.52
N LEU A 292 27.66 -1.32 -3.08
CA LEU A 292 28.13 -0.24 -3.94
C LEU A 292 29.11 0.68 -3.21
N ALA A 293 28.79 1.08 -1.98
CA ALA A 293 29.62 1.99 -1.20
C ALA A 293 31.00 1.41 -0.85
N LYS A 294 31.08 0.09 -0.69
CA LYS A 294 32.33 -0.65 -0.46
C LYS A 294 33.05 -1.05 -1.75
N GLY A 295 32.52 -0.69 -2.92
CA GLY A 295 33.13 -0.99 -4.20
C GLY A 295 33.12 -2.49 -4.55
N LYS A 296 32.19 -3.26 -4.00
CA LYS A 296 31.98 -4.67 -4.39
C LYS A 296 31.51 -4.78 -5.84
N CYS A 297 30.67 -3.83 -6.24
CA CYS A 297 30.28 -3.57 -7.61
C CYS A 297 30.00 -2.06 -7.78
N SER A 298 29.72 -1.63 -9.01
CA SER A 298 29.39 -0.24 -9.34
C SER A 298 28.27 -0.18 -10.37
N ILE A 299 27.49 0.90 -10.34
CA ILE A 299 26.44 1.14 -11.32
C ILE A 299 27.02 1.86 -12.54
N GLY A 300 26.80 1.29 -13.72
CA GLY A 300 27.18 1.79 -15.03
C GLY A 300 26.02 2.45 -15.76
N ARG A 301 25.79 2.05 -17.01
CA ARG A 301 24.79 2.65 -17.91
C ARG A 301 23.48 1.90 -17.87
N ASN A 302 22.39 2.64 -18.09
CA ASN A 302 21.05 2.09 -18.31
C ASN A 302 20.57 1.18 -17.16
N VAL A 303 20.89 1.57 -15.92
CA VAL A 303 20.45 0.91 -14.70
C VAL A 303 19.42 1.79 -14.01
N ASP A 304 18.30 1.19 -13.63
CA ASP A 304 17.33 1.79 -12.71
C ASP A 304 17.41 1.07 -11.37
N TRP A 305 17.34 1.82 -10.27
CA TRP A 305 17.21 1.25 -8.94
C TRP A 305 15.95 1.81 -8.30
N ILE A 306 15.01 0.89 -8.09
CA ILE A 306 13.69 1.11 -7.52
C ILE A 306 13.72 0.64 -6.07
N ASP A 307 13.57 1.59 -5.15
CA ASP A 307 13.55 1.38 -3.71
C ASP A 307 12.11 1.21 -3.20
N LEU A 308 11.86 0.13 -2.46
CA LEU A 308 10.59 -0.17 -1.80
C LEU A 308 10.83 -0.21 -0.29
N SER A 309 10.43 0.84 0.42
CA SER A 309 10.45 0.91 1.89
C SER A 309 11.81 0.58 2.53
N GLY A 310 12.93 0.96 1.91
CA GLY A 310 14.26 0.68 2.45
C GLY A 310 14.56 1.45 3.75
N PRO A 311 14.96 0.82 4.87
CA PRO A 311 15.31 1.52 6.11
C PRO A 311 16.68 2.23 5.99
N MET A 312 16.76 3.27 5.17
CA MET A 312 18.01 3.98 4.87
C MET A 312 18.57 4.78 6.07
N LYS A 313 17.79 4.94 7.14
CA LYS A 313 18.25 5.39 8.47
C LYS A 313 18.01 4.36 9.57
N GLY A 314 17.76 3.09 9.23
CA GLY A 314 17.40 2.05 10.20
C GLY A 314 15.92 2.03 10.56
N SER A 315 15.57 1.22 11.55
CA SER A 315 14.19 0.98 11.99
C SER A 315 14.12 1.01 13.51
N MET A 316 13.15 1.76 14.05
CA MET A 316 12.88 1.71 15.49
C MET A 316 12.43 0.33 15.97
N GLY A 317 11.98 -0.55 15.07
CA GLY A 317 11.71 -1.95 15.41
C GLY A 317 12.97 -2.72 15.85
N SER A 318 14.13 -2.38 15.29
CA SER A 318 15.42 -2.95 15.74
C SER A 318 15.79 -2.42 17.13
N ASP A 319 15.65 -1.12 17.36
CA ASP A 319 15.95 -0.49 18.65
C ASP A 319 15.03 -1.05 19.73
N PHE A 320 13.73 -1.16 19.43
CA PHE A 320 12.75 -1.77 20.32
C PHE A 320 13.11 -3.23 20.65
N MET A 321 13.59 -4.01 19.67
CA MET A 321 14.07 -5.37 19.91
C MET A 321 15.25 -5.43 20.89
N HIS A 322 16.18 -4.48 20.82
CA HIS A 322 17.25 -4.37 21.81
C HIS A 322 16.71 -4.00 23.20
N GLU A 323 15.78 -3.05 23.29
CA GLU A 323 15.17 -2.67 24.56
C GLU A 323 14.50 -3.85 25.26
N ILE A 324 13.73 -4.66 24.52
CA ILE A 324 12.99 -5.79 25.11
C ILE A 324 13.84 -7.03 25.38
N CYS A 325 14.89 -7.28 24.60
CA CYS A 325 15.68 -8.51 24.68
C CYS A 325 16.98 -8.35 25.48
N ASP A 326 17.59 -7.16 25.45
CA ASP A 326 18.83 -6.88 26.17
C ASP A 326 18.60 -6.02 27.43
N GLY A 327 17.40 -5.42 27.58
CA GLY A 327 17.06 -4.54 28.70
C GLY A 327 16.29 -5.24 29.84
N ASP A 328 16.49 -4.72 31.06
CA ASP A 328 15.58 -4.93 32.20
C ASP A 328 14.33 -4.02 32.00
N VAL A 329 13.40 -4.39 31.11
CA VAL A 329 12.22 -3.54 30.85
C VAL A 329 11.37 -3.40 32.13
N ARG A 330 11.44 -2.25 32.81
CA ARG A 330 10.53 -1.90 33.92
C ARG A 330 9.17 -1.47 33.35
N GLY A 331 8.44 -2.38 32.75
CA GLY A 331 7.10 -2.17 32.20
C GLY A 331 5.97 -2.70 33.11
N SER A 332 4.80 -2.04 33.08
CA SER A 332 3.60 -2.53 33.78
C SER A 332 3.18 -3.91 33.25
N PRO A 333 2.53 -4.77 34.07
CA PRO A 333 2.10 -6.12 33.67
C PRO A 333 1.30 -6.21 32.35
N ASP A 334 0.60 -5.13 31.98
CA ASP A 334 -0.25 -5.05 30.78
C ASP A 334 0.54 -4.83 29.47
N VAL A 335 1.78 -4.33 29.56
CA VAL A 335 2.70 -4.22 28.41
C VAL A 335 3.36 -5.57 28.17
N TRP A 336 3.69 -6.31 29.24
CA TRP A 336 4.28 -7.65 29.16
C TRP A 336 3.35 -8.70 28.55
N SER A 337 2.04 -8.63 28.80
CA SER A 337 1.06 -9.53 28.18
C SER A 337 0.95 -9.32 26.67
N LYS A 338 1.08 -8.07 26.19
CA LYS A 338 1.06 -7.72 24.76
C LYS A 338 2.37 -8.05 24.03
N LEU A 339 3.48 -8.13 24.76
CA LEU A 339 4.80 -8.42 24.22
C LEU A 339 5.22 -9.89 24.34
N GLY A 340 4.37 -10.76 24.92
CA GLY A 340 4.69 -12.18 25.16
C GLY A 340 5.25 -12.90 23.93
N ASP A 341 4.59 -12.73 22.79
CA ASP A 341 5.02 -13.33 21.51
C ASP A 341 6.33 -12.72 20.98
N LEU A 342 6.60 -11.45 21.30
CA LEU A 342 7.82 -10.76 20.90
C LEU A 342 9.02 -11.15 21.77
N ILE A 343 8.80 -11.42 23.06
CA ILE A 343 9.81 -11.96 23.98
C ILE A 343 10.23 -13.37 23.57
N GLY A 344 9.28 -14.17 23.07
CA GLY A 344 9.58 -15.48 22.48
C GLY A 344 10.53 -15.41 21.28
N GLN A 345 10.67 -14.23 20.66
CA GLN A 345 11.60 -13.99 19.55
C GLN A 345 12.98 -13.51 20.02
N CYS A 346 13.19 -13.30 21.32
CA CYS A 346 14.50 -12.93 21.85
C CYS A 346 15.53 -14.06 21.65
N PRO A 347 16.79 -13.73 21.30
CA PRO A 347 17.39 -12.39 21.29
C PRO A 347 17.11 -11.55 20.01
N GLY A 348 16.25 -12.01 19.10
CA GLY A 348 16.10 -11.47 17.76
C GLY A 348 17.06 -12.12 16.77
N SER A 349 16.70 -12.14 15.49
CA SER A 349 17.64 -12.57 14.45
C SER A 349 18.82 -11.61 14.36
N THR A 350 19.98 -12.11 13.92
CA THR A 350 21.18 -11.28 13.67
C THR A 350 20.85 -10.08 12.79
N THR A 351 20.00 -10.32 11.79
CA THR A 351 19.56 -9.31 10.84
C THR A 351 18.72 -8.22 11.49
N ARG A 352 17.66 -8.57 12.21
CA ARG A 352 16.75 -7.60 12.83
C ARG A 352 17.50 -6.67 13.77
N ARG A 353 18.38 -7.21 14.61
CA ARG A 353 19.24 -6.43 15.53
C ARG A 353 20.26 -5.53 14.84
N SER A 354 20.55 -5.75 13.56
CA SER A 354 21.55 -4.97 12.84
C SER A 354 21.00 -3.68 12.22
N LEU A 355 19.67 -3.53 12.15
CA LEU A 355 18.98 -2.42 11.50
C LEU A 355 18.66 -1.26 12.46
N VAL A 356 19.46 -1.10 13.50
CA VAL A 356 19.32 -0.03 14.51
C VAL A 356 19.22 1.35 13.87
N TYR A 357 18.44 2.24 14.49
CA TYR A 357 18.14 3.56 13.95
C TYR A 357 19.35 4.49 14.02
N ASP A 358 19.71 5.14 12.91
CA ASP A 358 20.83 6.07 12.83
C ASP A 358 20.63 7.29 13.74
N GLY A 359 21.54 7.44 14.71
CA GLY A 359 21.42 8.45 15.77
C GLY A 359 20.63 8.01 17.01
N GLY A 360 20.13 6.77 17.03
CA GLY A 360 19.52 6.13 18.21
C GLY A 360 20.55 5.53 19.17
N ASP A 361 20.09 5.06 20.32
CA ASP A 361 20.93 4.61 21.44
C ASP A 361 21.75 3.34 21.12
N PHE A 362 21.24 2.49 20.22
CA PHE A 362 21.89 1.24 19.82
C PHE A 362 22.78 1.38 18.58
N CYS A 363 22.86 2.58 18.00
CA CYS A 363 23.61 2.85 16.78
C CYS A 363 24.96 3.52 17.08
N ASP A 364 26.03 2.73 17.03
CA ASP A 364 27.38 3.25 17.24
C ASP A 364 27.87 4.11 16.04
N ARG A 365 28.96 4.85 16.25
CA ARG A 365 29.56 5.70 15.20
C ARG A 365 29.93 4.91 13.93
N LYS A 366 30.29 3.63 14.08
CA LYS A 366 30.66 2.77 12.95
C LYS A 366 29.43 2.41 12.14
N MET A 367 28.30 2.16 12.77
CA MET A 367 27.01 1.94 12.14
C MET A 367 26.50 3.21 11.44
N SER A 368 26.52 4.37 12.11
CA SER A 368 26.19 5.65 11.46
C SER A 368 27.02 5.92 10.22
N ALA A 369 28.33 5.59 10.25
CA ALA A 369 29.19 5.71 9.08
C ALA A 369 28.79 4.77 7.92
N ARG A 370 28.29 3.56 8.23
CA ARG A 370 27.74 2.64 7.21
C ARG A 370 26.46 3.19 6.60
N TYR A 371 25.53 3.71 7.39
CA TYR A 371 24.32 4.35 6.88
C TYR A 371 24.66 5.56 6.01
N ALA A 372 25.56 6.43 6.46
CA ALA A 372 25.99 7.58 5.66
C ALA A 372 26.59 7.16 4.31
N ALA A 373 27.40 6.10 4.28
CA ALA A 373 27.97 5.57 3.04
C ALA A 373 26.89 4.95 2.12
N ALA A 374 25.96 4.18 2.68
CA ALA A 374 24.85 3.59 1.95
C ALA A 374 23.90 4.67 1.37
N ARG A 375 23.47 5.63 2.20
CA ARG A 375 22.61 6.76 1.77
C ARG A 375 23.23 7.57 0.64
N LYS A 376 24.55 7.77 0.64
CA LYS A 376 25.25 8.45 -0.45
C LYS A 376 25.14 7.71 -1.79
N MET A 377 25.15 6.37 -1.77
CA MET A 377 24.95 5.58 -3.00
C MET A 377 23.49 5.53 -3.42
N HIS A 378 22.58 5.40 -2.45
CA HIS A 378 21.13 5.48 -2.69
C HIS A 378 20.74 6.82 -3.31
N GLU A 379 21.06 7.95 -2.67
CA GLU A 379 20.82 9.30 -3.18
C GLU A 379 21.39 9.53 -4.59
N LYS A 380 22.54 8.92 -4.89
CA LYS A 380 23.21 9.07 -6.18
C LYS A 380 22.55 8.28 -7.31
N TYR A 381 22.02 7.09 -7.02
CA TYR A 381 21.67 6.10 -8.06
C TYR A 381 20.22 5.62 -8.04
N VAL A 382 19.47 5.85 -6.96
CA VAL A 382 18.06 5.49 -6.91
C VAL A 382 17.29 6.34 -7.92
N THR A 383 16.45 5.71 -8.72
CA THR A 383 15.69 6.38 -9.79
C THR A 383 14.21 6.56 -9.42
N ALA A 384 13.71 5.75 -8.50
CA ALA A 384 12.38 5.86 -7.93
C ALA A 384 12.34 5.26 -6.53
N SER A 385 11.46 5.76 -5.66
CA SER A 385 11.28 5.22 -4.31
C SER A 385 9.81 5.27 -3.90
N MET A 386 9.33 4.14 -3.37
CA MET A 386 8.04 4.03 -2.69
C MET A 386 8.30 3.93 -1.20
N CYS A 387 7.80 4.90 -0.44
CA CYS A 387 7.91 4.92 1.02
C CYS A 387 6.52 4.87 1.65
N GLY A 388 6.27 3.87 2.48
CA GLY A 388 5.03 3.75 3.25
C GLY A 388 4.87 4.86 4.29
N THR A 389 3.65 5.38 4.42
CA THR A 389 3.31 6.48 5.33
C THR A 389 2.36 6.08 6.47
N THR A 390 1.82 4.85 6.43
CA THR A 390 0.88 4.34 7.42
C THR A 390 1.07 2.83 7.60
N TYR A 391 0.99 2.36 8.84
CA TYR A 391 1.00 0.94 9.18
C TYR A 391 -0.33 0.23 8.90
N ASN A 392 -1.38 0.98 8.54
CA ASN A 392 -2.66 0.39 8.14
C ASN A 392 -2.52 -0.27 6.76
N GLY A 393 -2.22 0.54 5.74
CA GLY A 393 -1.97 0.02 4.41
C GLY A 393 -3.21 -0.53 3.70
N LEU A 394 -3.05 -1.63 2.96
CA LEU A 394 -4.12 -2.31 2.24
C LEU A 394 -4.95 -3.21 3.16
N PHE A 395 -6.16 -3.51 2.71
CA PHE A 395 -7.06 -4.42 3.40
C PHE A 395 -6.63 -5.88 3.18
N SER A 396 -5.51 -6.30 3.80
CA SER A 396 -4.87 -7.61 3.59
C SER A 396 -4.76 -8.46 4.87
N LYS A 397 -4.10 -9.62 4.77
CA LYS A 397 -3.90 -10.53 5.92
C LYS A 397 -2.77 -10.03 6.83
N GLU A 398 -1.83 -9.29 6.26
CA GLU A 398 -0.58 -8.81 6.82
C GLU A 398 -0.84 -7.62 7.76
N TYR A 399 -1.93 -6.87 7.50
CA TYR A 399 -2.36 -5.69 8.26
C TYR A 399 -2.24 -5.85 9.78
N ALA A 400 -2.72 -6.95 10.36
CA ALA A 400 -2.79 -7.10 11.82
C ALA A 400 -1.41 -7.03 12.49
N GLY A 401 -0.39 -7.63 11.87
CA GLY A 401 0.98 -7.61 12.38
C GLY A 401 1.62 -6.23 12.27
N LEU A 402 1.43 -5.55 11.13
CA LEU A 402 1.99 -4.22 10.88
C LEU A 402 1.30 -3.15 11.73
N LEU A 403 -0.01 -3.27 11.95
CA LEU A 403 -0.76 -2.44 12.90
C LEU A 403 -0.17 -2.57 14.32
N ALA A 404 0.06 -3.80 14.78
CA ALA A 404 0.66 -4.02 16.09
C ALA A 404 2.05 -3.39 16.16
N GLY A 405 2.87 -3.54 15.12
CA GLY A 405 4.16 -2.86 14.99
C GLY A 405 4.04 -1.36 15.15
N GLY A 406 3.21 -0.71 14.33
CA GLY A 406 3.01 0.75 14.35
C GLY A 406 2.44 1.32 15.65
N LEU A 407 1.72 0.51 16.46
CA LEU A 407 1.15 0.92 17.74
C LEU A 407 2.07 0.67 18.95
N ILE A 408 2.93 -0.36 18.89
CA ILE A 408 3.73 -0.81 20.02
C ILE A 408 5.17 -0.29 19.93
N ILE A 409 5.75 -0.25 18.74
CA ILE A 409 7.11 0.24 18.53
C ILE A 409 7.12 1.76 18.78
N PRO A 410 8.08 2.27 19.57
CA PRO A 410 8.22 3.69 19.85
C PRO A 410 8.81 4.45 18.66
N HIS A 411 8.07 4.52 17.55
CA HIS A 411 8.48 5.22 16.34
C HIS A 411 8.73 6.71 16.61
N HIS A 412 9.69 7.29 15.88
CA HIS A 412 9.95 8.74 15.94
C HIS A 412 8.83 9.59 15.32
N SER A 413 7.94 8.98 14.53
CA SER A 413 6.82 9.63 13.87
C SER A 413 5.64 8.67 13.72
N SER A 414 4.42 9.23 13.74
CA SER A 414 3.21 8.49 13.35
C SER A 414 3.15 8.17 11.85
N THR A 415 4.01 8.81 11.04
CA THR A 415 4.18 8.51 9.61
C THR A 415 5.24 7.41 9.43
N ASN A 416 4.79 6.17 9.51
CA ASN A 416 5.60 4.96 9.36
C ASN A 416 4.75 3.84 8.75
N ASP A 417 5.40 2.83 8.19
CA ASP A 417 4.74 1.70 7.54
C ASP A 417 4.52 0.48 8.46
N GLY A 418 4.71 0.66 9.78
CA GLY A 418 4.65 -0.37 10.81
C GLY A 418 6.02 -0.95 11.18
N VAL A 419 7.05 -0.69 10.38
CA VAL A 419 8.43 -1.13 10.65
C VAL A 419 9.42 0.02 10.43
N VAL A 420 9.25 0.78 9.36
CA VAL A 420 10.16 1.81 8.89
C VAL A 420 9.43 3.15 8.86
N GLU A 421 10.04 4.16 9.48
CA GLU A 421 9.57 5.53 9.38
C GLU A 421 9.72 6.06 7.96
N PHE A 422 8.75 6.85 7.49
CA PHE A 422 8.82 7.49 6.18
C PHE A 422 10.13 8.27 5.97
N GLN A 423 10.60 8.98 7.00
CA GLN A 423 11.87 9.72 6.95
C GLN A 423 13.13 8.83 6.98
N SER A 424 13.01 7.60 7.47
CA SER A 424 14.05 6.59 7.32
C SER A 424 14.12 6.11 5.88
N CYS A 425 12.96 5.82 5.27
CA CYS A 425 12.85 5.43 3.87
C CYS A 425 13.38 6.47 2.88
N VAL A 426 12.95 7.72 3.04
CA VAL A 426 13.44 8.85 2.23
C VAL A 426 14.97 8.97 2.30
N GLY A 427 15.60 8.61 3.42
CA GLY A 427 17.06 8.64 3.55
C GLY A 427 17.60 10.06 3.40
N ASN A 428 18.37 10.31 2.33
CA ASN A 428 18.91 11.62 1.97
C ASN A 428 18.13 12.31 0.84
N LEU A 429 17.11 11.66 0.28
CA LEU A 429 16.31 12.25 -0.80
C LEU A 429 15.50 13.44 -0.30
N ASP A 430 15.05 14.28 -1.24
CA ASP A 430 14.18 15.40 -0.91
C ASP A 430 12.75 14.91 -0.64
N ALA A 431 12.36 14.91 0.64
CA ALA A 431 11.03 14.50 1.07
C ALA A 431 9.89 15.30 0.41
N SER A 432 10.16 16.53 -0.07
CA SER A 432 9.13 17.36 -0.72
C SER A 432 8.76 16.88 -2.11
N LEU A 433 9.57 16.01 -2.73
CA LEU A 433 9.26 15.37 -4.01
C LEU A 433 8.28 14.21 -3.85
N PHE A 434 8.10 13.69 -2.64
CA PHE A 434 7.25 12.54 -2.40
C PHE A 434 5.78 12.94 -2.38
N GLU A 435 5.01 12.42 -3.33
CA GLU A 435 3.60 12.73 -3.50
C GLU A 435 2.72 11.51 -3.22
N ALA A 436 1.52 11.73 -2.71
CA ALA A 436 0.55 10.69 -2.42
C ALA A 436 -0.20 10.20 -3.69
N THR A 437 0.53 9.91 -4.76
CA THR A 437 0.00 9.42 -6.02
C THR A 437 0.94 8.45 -6.73
N TYR A 438 0.39 7.34 -7.23
CA TYR A 438 1.11 6.35 -8.04
C TYR A 438 1.74 6.91 -9.33
N SER A 439 1.42 8.14 -9.72
CA SER A 439 2.01 8.79 -10.90
C SER A 439 3.37 9.45 -10.62
N SER A 440 3.74 9.61 -9.34
CA SER A 440 5.03 10.15 -8.94
C SER A 440 6.08 9.04 -8.84
N ALA A 441 7.29 9.29 -9.33
CA ALA A 441 8.43 8.40 -9.10
C ALA A 441 8.88 8.37 -7.61
N TRP A 442 8.52 9.41 -6.85
CA TRP A 442 8.74 9.52 -5.42
C TRP A 442 7.37 9.40 -4.73
N TYR A 443 7.05 8.21 -4.28
CA TYR A 443 5.69 7.85 -3.91
C TYR A 443 5.53 7.75 -2.40
N ALA A 444 4.86 8.74 -1.80
CA ALA A 444 4.41 8.72 -0.41
C ALA A 444 3.14 7.85 -0.31
N ALA A 445 3.35 6.55 -0.25
CA ALA A 445 2.28 5.57 -0.35
C ALA A 445 1.60 5.36 1.01
N LYS A 446 0.27 5.37 1.04
CA LYS A 446 -0.55 4.98 2.20
C LYS A 446 -0.58 3.45 2.35
N LEU A 447 0.60 2.86 2.42
CA LEU A 447 0.88 1.43 2.41
C LEU A 447 1.69 1.05 3.64
N ASN A 448 1.41 -0.13 4.19
CA ASN A 448 2.24 -0.71 5.24
C ASN A 448 3.48 -1.38 4.62
N HIS A 449 4.41 -1.84 5.46
CA HIS A 449 5.69 -2.36 5.00
C HIS A 449 5.56 -3.55 4.05
N ALA A 450 4.58 -4.42 4.29
CA ALA A 450 4.33 -5.61 3.48
C ALA A 450 3.67 -5.26 2.14
N ASP A 451 2.72 -4.31 2.11
CA ASP A 451 2.04 -3.95 0.87
C ASP A 451 2.99 -3.39 -0.20
N THR A 452 4.10 -2.77 0.23
CA THR A 452 5.13 -2.26 -0.70
C THR A 452 5.89 -3.36 -1.44
N THR A 453 5.68 -4.63 -1.08
CA THR A 453 6.17 -5.81 -1.83
C THR A 453 5.26 -6.18 -3.00
N PHE A 454 4.16 -5.44 -3.23
CA PHE A 454 3.14 -5.72 -4.25
C PHE A 454 2.26 -6.96 -3.99
N HIS A 455 2.48 -7.66 -2.87
CA HIS A 455 1.84 -8.95 -2.58
C HIS A 455 0.30 -8.89 -2.62
N ASP A 456 -0.27 -7.85 -2.01
CA ASP A 456 -1.71 -7.72 -1.77
C ASP A 456 -2.46 -6.93 -2.85
N GLY A 457 -1.76 -6.55 -3.90
CA GLY A 457 -2.34 -5.83 -5.02
C GLY A 457 -2.57 -4.34 -4.73
N GLU A 458 -3.79 -3.88 -4.93
CA GLU A 458 -4.13 -2.46 -5.01
C GLU A 458 -5.31 -2.12 -4.09
N GLY A 459 -5.26 -0.94 -3.48
CA GLY A 459 -6.37 -0.31 -2.78
C GLY A 459 -7.49 0.08 -3.75
N LEU A 460 -8.72 0.17 -3.22
CA LEU A 460 -9.92 0.37 -4.03
C LEU A 460 -9.99 1.76 -4.65
N PHE A 461 -9.81 2.82 -3.84
CA PHE A 461 -10.19 4.18 -4.24
C PHE A 461 -9.05 5.20 -4.23
N SER A 462 -8.03 5.00 -3.37
CA SER A 462 -7.00 6.02 -3.16
C SER A 462 -5.84 5.86 -4.12
N LYS A 463 -5.45 6.95 -4.78
CA LYS A 463 -4.21 7.02 -5.57
C LYS A 463 -2.94 6.77 -4.76
N ALA A 464 -3.03 6.89 -3.44
CA ALA A 464 -1.95 6.64 -2.51
C ALA A 464 -1.80 5.15 -2.13
N GLN A 465 -2.67 4.27 -2.65
CA GLN A 465 -2.68 2.84 -2.31
C GLN A 465 -2.59 1.95 -3.55
N LYS A 466 -1.89 2.40 -4.60
CA LYS A 466 -1.73 1.66 -5.85
C LYS A 466 -0.28 1.19 -6.13
N PRO A 467 0.34 0.32 -5.31
CA PRO A 467 1.73 -0.10 -5.51
C PRO A 467 2.01 -0.81 -6.84
N LEU A 468 1.11 -1.68 -7.33
CA LEU A 468 1.36 -2.40 -8.60
C LEU A 468 1.35 -1.45 -9.78
N LYS A 469 0.32 -0.60 -9.88
CA LYS A 469 0.16 0.40 -10.94
C LYS A 469 1.25 1.45 -10.89
N TRP A 470 1.73 1.82 -9.69
CA TRP A 470 2.91 2.67 -9.56
C TRP A 470 4.10 2.05 -10.29
N PHE A 471 4.42 0.78 -10.01
CA PHE A 471 5.53 0.09 -10.65
C PHE A 471 5.30 -0.09 -12.17
N GLU A 472 4.09 -0.50 -12.55
CA GLU A 472 3.69 -0.73 -13.93
C GLU A 472 3.82 0.52 -14.81
N CYS A 473 3.50 1.69 -14.24
CA CYS A 473 3.49 2.98 -14.94
C CYS A 473 4.78 3.80 -14.80
N LEU A 474 5.74 3.31 -14.01
CA LEU A 474 6.92 4.07 -13.59
C LEU A 474 7.85 4.45 -14.75
N MET A 475 8.02 3.55 -15.72
CA MET A 475 9.12 3.58 -16.70
C MET A 475 8.69 3.55 -18.15
#